data_AF-A0A358E131-F1
#
_entry.id   AF-A0A358E131-F1
#
_cell.length_a   1.000
_cell.length_b   1.000
_cell.length_c   1.000
_cell.angle_alpha   90.00
_cell.angle_beta   90.00
_cell.angle_gamma   90.00
#
_symmetry.space_group_name_H-M   'P 1'
#
loop_
_entity.id
_entity.type
_entity.pdbx_description
1 polymer ?
#
loop_
_entity_poly.entity_id
_entity_poly.type
_entity_poly.pdbx_seq_one_letter_code
_entity_poly.pdbx_strand_id
1 'polypeptide(L)'
;MELRLCYKTYPFKMNLAAMRQFKTKTNKDLWFTLVSFLETYIANQSKPTITLMRALYQCVDFETASEAFHALVKQGDSSIELEQIQDAMFRVGWRPVEDEDSEFIQPWPLILVDVANEIDQEFRATVSDIKKKEQTG
;
A
#
# COMPACT_ATOMS: atom_id res chain seq x y z
N MET A 1 0.30 0.28 11.82
CA MET A 1 0.43 -0.66 10.70
C MET A 1 1.87 -0.65 10.25
N GLU A 2 2.34 -1.76 9.67
CA GLU A 2 3.74 -1.96 9.28
C GLU A 2 3.80 -2.67 7.93
N LEU A 3 4.66 -2.20 7.02
CA LEU A 3 4.92 -2.88 5.76
C LEU A 3 6.36 -3.37 5.71
N ARG A 4 6.61 -4.51 5.07
CA ARG A 4 7.95 -5.09 4.89
C ARG A 4 8.34 -4.90 3.44
N LEU A 5 9.47 -4.25 3.19
CA LEU A 5 9.93 -3.97 1.83
C LEU A 5 11.45 -4.10 1.75
N CYS A 6 11.90 -5.17 1.11
CA CYS A 6 13.29 -5.58 0.87
C CYS A 6 14.17 -5.71 2.12
N TYR A 7 14.47 -4.59 2.78
CA TYR A 7 15.53 -4.48 3.78
C TYR A 7 15.04 -4.26 5.20
N LYS A 8 13.84 -3.70 5.34
CA LYS A 8 13.32 -3.32 6.65
C LYS A 8 11.80 -3.32 6.70
N THR A 9 11.33 -3.25 7.93
CA THR A 9 9.95 -2.96 8.26
C THR A 9 9.78 -1.45 8.38
N TYR A 10 8.74 -0.92 7.75
CA TYR A 10 8.43 0.49 7.71
C TYR A 10 7.10 0.73 8.43
N PRO A 11 7.07 1.55 9.50
CA PRO A 11 5.81 1.98 10.08
C PRO A 11 5.09 2.89 9.08
N PHE A 12 3.79 2.68 8.90
CA PHE A 12 2.99 3.53 8.02
C PHE A 12 1.67 3.91 8.66
N LYS A 13 1.11 5.05 8.23
CA LYS A 13 -0.19 5.55 8.70
C LYS A 13 -0.96 6.20 7.55
N MET A 14 -2.25 5.89 7.46
CA MET A 14 -3.17 6.61 6.59
C MET A 14 -3.79 7.78 7.37
N ASN A 15 -3.45 9.01 6.98
CA ASN A 15 -4.02 10.22 7.57
C ASN A 15 -4.14 11.34 6.52
N LEU A 16 -4.74 12.47 6.92
CA LEU A 16 -4.94 13.60 6.01
C LEU A 16 -3.63 14.19 5.46
N ALA A 17 -2.52 14.11 6.22
CA ALA A 17 -1.22 14.59 5.77
C ALA A 17 -0.65 13.69 4.67
N ALA A 18 -0.75 12.36 4.81
CA ALA A 18 -0.39 11.40 3.75
C ALA A 18 -1.21 11.66 2.48
N MET A 19 -2.53 11.82 2.60
CA MET A 19 -3.40 12.10 1.45
C MET A 19 -3.01 13.40 0.73
N ARG A 20 -2.71 14.46 1.48
CA ARG A 20 -2.28 15.75 0.91
C ARG A 20 -0.92 15.63 0.23
N GLN A 21 0.06 15.00 0.88
CA GLN A 21 1.39 14.79 0.30
C GLN A 21 1.29 14.05 -1.03
N PHE A 22 0.57 12.92 -1.04
CA PHE A 22 0.37 12.12 -2.26
C PHE A 22 -0.32 12.93 -3.36
N LYS A 23 -1.39 13.68 -3.02
CA LYS A 23 -2.10 14.53 -3.99
C LYS A 23 -1.20 15.60 -4.59
N THR A 24 -0.36 16.26 -3.78
CA THR A 24 0.58 17.28 -4.27
C THR A 24 1.62 16.69 -5.24
N LYS A 25 2.04 15.45 -5.02
CA LYS A 25 3.07 14.79 -5.84
C LYS A 25 2.54 14.16 -7.12
N THR A 26 1.33 13.59 -7.08
CA THR A 26 0.80 12.76 -8.18
C THR A 26 -0.44 13.35 -8.84
N ASN A 27 -1.06 14.37 -8.25
CA ASN A 27 -2.40 14.87 -8.58
C ASN A 27 -3.51 13.80 -8.48
N LYS A 28 -3.25 12.66 -7.83
CA LYS A 28 -4.23 11.58 -7.59
C LYS A 28 -4.71 11.60 -6.13
N ASP A 29 -5.88 11.04 -5.88
CA ASP A 29 -6.37 10.83 -4.51
C ASP A 29 -5.83 9.50 -3.97
N LEU A 30 -5.20 9.52 -2.79
CA LEU A 30 -4.53 8.34 -2.23
C LEU A 30 -5.54 7.24 -1.91
N TRP A 31 -6.65 7.58 -1.27
CA TRP A 31 -7.65 6.59 -0.88
C TRP A 31 -8.30 5.94 -2.10
N PHE A 32 -8.73 6.75 -3.07
CA PHE A 32 -9.30 6.24 -4.31
C PHE A 32 -8.30 5.36 -5.08
N THR A 33 -7.02 5.74 -5.10
CA THR A 33 -5.96 4.94 -5.73
C THR A 33 -5.84 3.56 -5.07
N LEU A 34 -5.83 3.49 -3.73
CA LEU A 34 -5.75 2.21 -3.00
C LEU A 34 -7.00 1.35 -3.22
N VAL A 35 -8.20 1.95 -3.22
CA VAL A 35 -9.46 1.24 -3.49
C VAL A 35 -9.50 0.67 -4.91
N SER A 36 -9.14 1.47 -5.92
CA SER A 36 -9.06 0.99 -7.31
C SER A 36 -8.02 -0.13 -7.48
N PHE A 37 -6.95 -0.08 -6.70
CA PHE A 37 -5.92 -1.11 -6.69
C PHE A 37 -6.43 -2.43 -6.08
N LEU A 38 -7.15 -2.37 -4.95
CA LEU A 38 -7.82 -3.53 -4.35
C LEU A 38 -8.88 -4.13 -5.28
N GLU A 39 -9.70 -3.30 -5.91
CA GLU A 39 -10.69 -3.74 -6.89
C GLU A 39 -10.01 -4.49 -8.04
N THR A 40 -8.89 -3.95 -8.55
CA THR A 40 -8.09 -4.59 -9.59
C THR A 40 -7.54 -5.94 -9.13
N TYR A 41 -7.02 -6.03 -7.89
CA TYR A 41 -6.55 -7.29 -7.33
C TYR A 41 -7.68 -8.33 -7.27
N ILE A 42 -8.81 -7.99 -6.67
CA ILE A 42 -9.96 -8.89 -6.49
C ILE A 42 -10.48 -9.40 -7.85
N ALA A 43 -10.55 -8.53 -8.86
CA ALA A 43 -11.00 -8.90 -10.20
C ALA A 43 -10.03 -9.84 -10.96
N ASN A 44 -8.80 -10.00 -10.47
CA ASN A 44 -7.75 -10.76 -11.14
C ASN A 44 -7.12 -11.86 -10.29
N GLN A 45 -7.44 -11.99 -9.00
CA GLN A 45 -6.80 -12.93 -8.07
C GLN A 45 -6.95 -14.42 -8.47
N SER A 46 -8.01 -14.76 -9.22
CA SER A 46 -8.23 -16.12 -9.72
C SER A 46 -7.52 -16.43 -11.04
N LYS A 47 -6.82 -15.44 -11.62
CA LYS A 47 -6.12 -15.56 -12.91
C LYS A 47 -4.66 -15.97 -12.68
N PRO A 48 -3.95 -16.46 -13.72
CA PRO A 48 -2.53 -16.77 -13.60
C PRO A 48 -1.72 -15.57 -13.10
N THR A 49 -0.68 -15.81 -12.29
CA THR A 49 0.14 -14.78 -11.64
C THR A 49 0.61 -13.69 -12.59
N ILE A 50 1.08 -14.03 -13.79
CA ILE A 50 1.53 -13.04 -14.77
C ILE A 50 0.40 -12.09 -15.22
N THR A 51 -0.85 -12.58 -15.27
CA THR A 51 -2.02 -11.78 -15.61
C THR A 51 -2.42 -10.87 -14.46
N LEU A 52 -2.40 -11.38 -13.23
CA LEU A 52 -2.62 -10.59 -12.02
C LEU A 52 -1.60 -9.46 -11.90
N MET A 53 -0.30 -9.79 -11.93
CA MET A 53 0.77 -8.80 -11.79
C MET A 53 0.68 -7.73 -12.88
N ARG A 54 0.46 -8.13 -14.14
CA ARG A 54 0.27 -7.18 -15.24
C ARG A 54 -0.88 -6.21 -14.98
N ALA A 55 -2.03 -6.70 -14.49
CA ALA A 55 -3.17 -5.86 -14.18
C ALA A 55 -2.86 -4.84 -13.08
N LEU A 56 -2.15 -5.27 -12.02
CA LEU A 56 -1.73 -4.38 -10.93
C LEU A 56 -0.77 -3.29 -11.42
N TYR A 57 0.27 -3.64 -12.18
CA TYR A 57 1.20 -2.67 -12.76
C TYR A 57 0.54 -1.68 -13.74
N GLN A 58 -0.57 -2.08 -14.38
CA GLN A 58 -1.35 -1.18 -15.25
C GLN A 58 -2.28 -0.25 -14.45
N CYS A 59 -2.75 -0.70 -13.28
CA CYS A 59 -3.60 0.11 -12.41
C CYS A 59 -2.81 1.24 -11.74
N VAL A 60 -1.63 0.90 -11.21
CA VAL A 60 -0.73 1.86 -10.57
C VAL A 60 0.69 1.59 -11.08
N ASP A 61 1.30 2.61 -11.68
CA ASP A 61 2.69 2.54 -12.14
C ASP A 61 3.68 2.63 -10.96
N PHE A 62 4.95 2.32 -11.24
CA PHE A 62 6.01 2.30 -10.23
C PHE A 62 6.18 3.65 -9.52
N GLU A 63 6.15 4.76 -10.26
CA GLU A 63 6.34 6.11 -9.71
C GLU A 63 5.20 6.47 -8.75
N THR A 64 3.96 6.27 -9.18
CA THR A 64 2.77 6.51 -8.35
C THR A 64 2.77 5.62 -7.12
N ALA A 65 3.11 4.33 -7.26
CA ALA A 65 3.21 3.43 -6.11
C ALA A 65 4.30 3.87 -5.13
N SER A 66 5.45 4.33 -5.62
CA SER A 66 6.53 4.82 -4.76
C SER A 66 6.12 6.04 -3.93
N GLU A 67 5.38 6.98 -4.54
CA GLU A 67 4.81 8.12 -3.84
C GLU A 67 3.72 7.73 -2.85
N ALA A 68 2.92 6.69 -3.14
CA ALA A 68 1.92 6.17 -2.21
C ALA A 68 2.58 5.56 -0.96
N PHE A 69 3.57 4.67 -1.15
CA PHE A 69 4.35 4.12 -0.05
C PHE A 69 5.05 5.21 0.74
N HIS A 70 5.71 6.16 0.08
CA HIS A 70 6.42 7.24 0.75
C HIS A 70 5.49 8.14 1.56
N ALA A 71 4.33 8.52 1.00
CA ALA A 71 3.35 9.35 1.69
C ALA A 71 2.84 8.69 2.98
N LEU A 72 2.61 7.38 2.95
CA LEU A 72 2.14 6.59 4.10
C LEU A 72 3.24 6.37 5.14
N VAL A 73 4.43 5.96 4.71
CA VAL A 73 5.57 5.66 5.60
C VAL A 73 6.09 6.92 6.27
N LYS A 74 6.12 8.05 5.56
CA LYS A 74 6.61 9.33 6.13
C LYS A 74 5.83 9.81 7.35
N GLN A 75 4.60 9.32 7.55
CA GLN A 75 3.80 9.59 8.75
C GLN A 75 4.20 8.75 9.97
N GLY A 76 4.89 7.63 9.75
CA GLY A 76 5.46 6.77 10.78
C GLY A 76 6.95 7.01 11.01
N ASP A 77 7.69 7.35 9.94
CA ASP A 77 9.12 7.63 9.93
C ASP A 77 9.37 8.88 9.06
N SER A 78 9.50 10.05 9.68
CA SER A 78 9.69 11.30 8.95
C SER A 78 11.06 11.42 8.26
N SER A 79 12.02 10.56 8.61
CA SER A 79 13.38 10.56 8.05
C SER A 79 13.49 9.81 6.73
N ILE A 80 12.42 9.11 6.31
CA ILE A 80 12.43 8.34 5.07
C ILE A 80 12.47 9.25 3.83
N GLU A 81 13.44 8.99 2.97
CA GLU A 81 13.53 9.60 1.65
C GLU A 81 12.88 8.71 0.58
N LEU A 82 12.36 9.33 -0.48
CA LEU A 82 11.62 8.63 -1.53
C LEU A 82 12.51 7.59 -2.24
N GLU A 83 13.78 7.94 -2.46
CA GLU A 83 14.78 7.10 -3.11
C GLU A 83 14.99 5.78 -2.37
N GLN A 84 14.86 5.78 -1.03
CA GLN A 84 14.98 4.56 -0.22
C GLN A 84 13.79 3.62 -0.42
N ILE A 85 12.59 4.18 -0.65
CA ILE A 85 11.40 3.39 -0.99
C ILE A 85 11.54 2.83 -2.40
N GLN A 86 11.98 3.65 -3.36
CA GLN A 86 12.16 3.23 -4.75
C GLN A 86 13.23 2.13 -4.89
N ASP A 87 14.38 2.27 -4.24
CA ASP A 87 15.42 1.24 -4.24
C ASP A 87 14.89 -0.08 -3.66
N ALA A 88 14.15 -0.03 -2.55
CA ALA A 88 13.55 -1.21 -1.95
C ALA A 88 12.48 -1.85 -2.87
N MET A 89 11.61 -1.06 -3.49
CA MET A 89 10.61 -1.55 -4.47
C MET A 89 11.24 -2.18 -5.70
N PHE A 90 12.39 -1.67 -6.17
CA PHE A 90 13.08 -2.20 -7.33
C PHE A 90 13.67 -3.59 -7.07
N ARG A 91 14.11 -3.85 -5.83
CA ARG A 91 14.87 -5.07 -5.48
C ARG A 91 14.03 -6.28 -5.14
N VAL A 92 12.76 -6.10 -4.79
CA VAL A 92 11.84 -7.20 -4.50
C VAL A 92 11.33 -7.94 -5.75
N GLY A 93 11.82 -7.56 -6.94
CA GLY A 93 11.44 -8.21 -8.20
C GLY A 93 9.96 -8.02 -8.53
N TRP A 94 9.42 -8.90 -9.38
CA TRP A 94 8.06 -8.78 -9.92
C TRP A 94 7.19 -10.03 -9.78
N ARG A 95 7.77 -11.16 -9.35
CA ARG A 95 7.03 -12.42 -9.14
C ARG A 95 6.91 -12.69 -7.65
N PRO A 96 5.78 -13.24 -7.19
CA PRO A 96 5.65 -13.75 -5.83
C PRO A 96 6.73 -14.79 -5.54
N VAL A 97 7.20 -14.81 -4.31
CA VAL A 97 8.23 -15.74 -3.82
C VAL A 97 7.61 -16.63 -2.73
N GLU A 98 8.00 -17.91 -2.70
CA GLU A 98 7.47 -18.91 -1.76
C GLU A 98 8.47 -19.30 -0.64
N ASP A 99 9.69 -18.76 -0.67
CA ASP A 99 10.78 -19.11 0.26
C ASP A 99 10.55 -18.64 1.71
N GLU A 100 11.32 -19.19 2.66
CA GLU A 100 11.20 -18.94 4.12
C GLU A 100 11.45 -17.47 4.56
N ASP A 101 11.96 -16.60 3.68
CA ASP A 101 12.09 -15.14 3.90
C ASP A 101 11.25 -14.31 2.91
N SER A 102 10.23 -14.93 2.31
CA SER A 102 9.43 -14.34 1.24
C SER A 102 8.77 -13.02 1.63
N GLU A 103 8.54 -12.76 2.92
CA GLU A 103 7.87 -11.57 3.45
C GLU A 103 8.57 -10.24 3.10
N PHE A 104 9.89 -10.23 2.94
CA PHE A 104 10.64 -9.02 2.57
C PHE A 104 10.83 -8.87 1.06
N ILE A 105 10.70 -9.96 0.32
CA ILE A 105 11.00 -10.03 -1.12
C ILE A 105 9.74 -10.23 -1.96
N GLN A 106 8.55 -10.07 -1.39
CA GLN A 106 7.33 -10.01 -2.17
C GLN A 106 7.35 -8.80 -3.12
N PRO A 107 6.87 -8.96 -4.36
CA PRO A 107 6.87 -7.87 -5.30
C PRO A 107 5.98 -6.73 -4.77
N TRP A 108 6.43 -5.49 -4.94
CA TRP A 108 5.76 -4.32 -4.38
C TRP A 108 4.24 -4.22 -4.68
N PRO A 109 3.70 -4.72 -5.81
CA PRO A 109 2.26 -4.68 -6.03
C PRO A 109 1.49 -5.52 -5.00
N LEU A 110 2.03 -6.65 -4.55
CA LEU A 110 1.38 -7.45 -3.51
C LEU A 110 1.49 -6.76 -2.14
N ILE A 111 2.63 -6.14 -1.85
CA ILE A 111 2.81 -5.34 -0.63
C ILE A 111 1.80 -4.18 -0.60
N LEU A 112 1.53 -3.54 -1.75
CA LEU A 112 0.55 -2.46 -1.83
C LEU A 112 -0.89 -2.96 -1.64
N VAL A 113 -1.19 -4.20 -2.06
CA VAL A 113 -2.48 -4.85 -1.74
C VAL A 113 -2.62 -5.05 -0.23
N ASP A 114 -1.60 -5.56 0.43
CA ASP A 114 -1.61 -5.78 1.88
C ASP A 114 -1.81 -4.45 2.64
N VAL A 115 -1.05 -3.41 2.26
CA VAL A 115 -1.20 -2.06 2.81
C VAL A 115 -2.62 -1.53 2.60
N ALA A 116 -3.18 -1.67 1.40
CA ALA A 116 -4.54 -1.19 1.11
C ALA A 116 -5.59 -1.95 1.93
N ASN A 117 -5.43 -3.27 2.11
CA ASN A 117 -6.31 -4.10 2.95
C ASN A 117 -6.24 -3.69 4.42
N GLU A 118 -5.03 -3.46 4.97
CA GLU A 118 -4.87 -3.01 6.35
C GLU A 118 -5.56 -1.65 6.59
N ILE A 119 -5.43 -0.72 5.65
CA ILE A 119 -6.09 0.60 5.75
C ILE A 119 -7.62 0.46 5.65
N ASP A 120 -8.14 -0.38 4.76
CA ASP A 120 -9.59 -0.64 4.67
C ASP A 120 -10.13 -1.22 5.98
N GLN A 121 -9.39 -2.15 6.60
CA GLN A 121 -9.75 -2.71 7.89
C GLN A 121 -9.73 -1.66 9.01
N GLU A 122 -8.72 -0.79 9.06
CA GLU A 122 -8.63 0.32 10.02
C GLU A 122 -9.84 1.27 9.91
N PHE A 123 -10.22 1.64 8.70
CA PHE A 123 -11.37 2.52 8.49
C PHE A 123 -12.69 1.85 8.88
N ARG A 124 -12.88 0.56 8.56
CA ARG A 124 -14.06 -0.20 8.99
C ARG A 124 -14.17 -0.29 10.51
N ALA A 125 -13.06 -0.52 11.20
CA ALA A 125 -13.01 -0.55 12.66
C ALA A 125 -13.39 0.82 13.26
N THR A 126 -12.80 1.90 12.74
CA THR A 126 -13.06 3.27 13.19
C THR A 126 -14.53 3.66 13.06
N VAL A 127 -15.16 3.36 11.91
CA VAL A 127 -16.60 3.62 11.69
C VAL A 127 -17.46 2.82 12.66
N SER A 128 -17.09 1.57 12.96
CA SER A 128 -17.82 0.71 13.88
C SER A 128 -17.76 1.24 15.32
N ASP A 129 -16.62 1.78 15.74
CA ASP A 129 -16.44 2.33 17.09
C ASP A 129 -17.15 3.67 17.29
N ILE A 130 -17.23 4.52 16.26
CA ILE A 130 -18.03 5.75 16.30
C ILE A 130 -19.51 5.41 16.51
N LYS A 131 -20.04 4.46 15.72
CA LYS A 131 -21.45 4.03 15.82
C LYS A 131 -21.79 3.46 17.20
N LYS A 132 -20.86 2.73 17.83
CA LYS A 132 -21.06 2.22 19.20
C LYS A 132 -21.13 3.36 20.22
N LYS A 133 -20.24 4.36 20.12
CA LYS A 133 -20.21 5.51 21.05
C LYS A 133 -21.49 6.33 20.99
N GLU A 134 -22.05 6.56 19.80
CA GLU A 134 -23.32 7.29 19.60
C GLU A 134 -24.56 6.55 20.16
N GLN A 135 -24.49 5.23 20.37
CA GLN A 135 -25.60 4.45 20.92
C GLN A 135 -25.58 4.34 22.45
N THR A 136 -24.45 4.67 23.08
CA THR A 136 -24.24 4.59 24.54
C THR A 136 -24.13 5.95 25.23
N GLY A 137 -24.20 7.06 24.47
CA GLY A 137 -24.23 8.43 24.99
C GLY A 137 -25.57 9.08 24.75
#